data_AF-A0A6G7LRT4-F1
#
_entry.id   AF-A0A6G7LRT4-F1
#
_cell.length_a   1.000
_cell.length_b   1.000
_cell.length_c   1.000
_cell.angle_alpha   90.00
_cell.angle_beta   90.00
_cell.angle_gamma   90.00
#
_symmetry.space_group_name_H-M   'P 1'
#
loop_
_entity.id
_entity.type
_entity.pdbx_description
1 polymer ?
#
loop_
_entity_poly.entity_id
_entity_poly.type
_entity_poly.pdbx_seq_one_letter_code
_entity_poly.pdbx_strand_id
1 'polypeptide(L)'
;MINDQVQKQQGGNASTNLQGQSIVINQGISYSDARDIALDVYKSNFLQLSHDAAELARTRAEELTDSFLTKLKETNETAIEQMKQPAMQAALYEAQKQYAKSGDEYMEYMLVDILVQRASTPERNTKQIVLDEALEVVSKLTNVQLNILSLNFGLTRLSKNSIINIDSLINYINNELLVFVNPNSDYHQSWFEHLAYSGCVVLLDATWYHDIPELLLGNYPALFQKGFDEKEFEEFVGKPISQFNTLLMHCFHAVNLYQFNLMNEKLLVDKANELGIENELTNKLKQYFNIRLMNKNEVKEWLPVIPHLIFDLKNLTAIGHSDLLLLFAGRSL
;
A
#
# COMPACT_ATOMS: atom_id res chain seq x y z
N MET A 1 -56.36 87.93 2.38
CA MET A 1 -55.89 86.83 1.54
C MET A 1 -55.51 85.69 2.46
N ILE A 2 -56.18 84.55 2.36
CA ILE A 2 -55.76 83.30 3.00
C ILE A 2 -55.92 82.25 1.89
N ASN A 3 -54.81 81.73 1.38
CA ASN A 3 -54.79 80.70 0.34
C ASN A 3 -54.51 79.38 1.06
N ASP A 4 -55.54 78.83 1.72
CA ASP A 4 -55.41 77.56 2.42
C ASP A 4 -55.41 76.42 1.39
N GLN A 5 -54.24 75.83 1.14
CA GLN A 5 -54.16 74.55 0.43
C GLN A 5 -54.65 73.44 1.36
N VAL A 6 -55.96 73.25 1.39
CA VAL A 6 -56.58 72.19 2.21
C VAL A 6 -56.51 70.87 1.45
N GLN A 7 -55.63 69.98 1.88
CA GLN A 7 -55.65 68.59 1.42
C GLN A 7 -56.33 67.70 2.47
N LYS A 8 -57.30 66.89 2.03
CA LYS A 8 -58.03 65.94 2.88
C LYS A 8 -57.60 64.52 2.54
N GLN A 9 -57.23 63.76 3.56
CA GLN A 9 -56.96 62.33 3.43
C GLN A 9 -57.80 61.58 4.47
N GLN A 10 -58.44 60.49 4.06
CA GLN A 10 -59.14 59.56 4.95
C GLN A 10 -58.46 58.19 4.86
N GLY A 11 -58.18 57.59 6.03
CA GLY A 11 -57.57 56.27 6.14
C GLY A 11 -58.52 55.28 6.82
N GLY A 12 -58.44 54.03 6.41
CA GLY A 12 -59.14 52.90 7.02
C GLY A 12 -58.21 52.05 7.89
N ASN A 13 -58.70 50.91 8.40
CA ASN A 13 -57.86 49.97 9.14
C ASN A 13 -56.72 49.43 8.24
N ALA A 14 -55.50 49.46 8.77
CA ALA A 14 -54.24 49.08 8.11
C ALA A 14 -53.86 49.90 6.85
N SER A 15 -54.33 51.15 6.71
CA SER A 15 -53.90 52.02 5.61
C SER A 15 -52.66 52.85 5.96
N THR A 16 -51.70 52.93 5.02
CA THR A 16 -50.57 53.86 5.08
C THR A 16 -50.83 55.04 4.14
N ASN A 17 -51.11 56.20 4.72
CA ASN A 17 -51.52 57.39 4.02
C ASN A 17 -50.37 58.40 3.98
N LEU A 18 -49.86 58.71 2.78
CA LEU A 18 -48.67 59.54 2.60
C LEU A 18 -48.98 60.74 1.70
N GLN A 19 -48.59 61.93 2.14
CA GLN A 19 -48.89 63.20 1.47
C GLN A 19 -47.70 64.16 1.53
N GLY A 20 -47.24 64.61 0.37
CA GLY A 20 -46.08 65.50 0.19
C GLY A 20 -45.87 65.78 -1.31
N GLN A 21 -45.21 66.88 -1.66
CA GLN A 21 -44.93 67.24 -3.08
C GLN A 21 -43.93 66.29 -3.76
N SER A 22 -43.04 65.67 -2.99
CA SER A 22 -42.18 64.56 -3.41
C SER A 22 -42.02 63.62 -2.23
N ILE A 23 -42.36 62.35 -2.41
CA ILE A 23 -42.30 61.32 -1.37
C ILE A 23 -41.39 60.21 -1.87
N VAL A 24 -40.32 59.92 -1.11
CA VAL A 24 -39.48 58.73 -1.31
C VAL A 24 -39.68 57.82 -0.11
N ILE A 25 -40.32 56.66 -0.34
CA ILE A 25 -40.64 55.69 0.71
C ILE A 25 -39.60 54.57 0.65
N ASN A 26 -38.68 54.54 1.61
CA ASN A 26 -37.76 53.42 1.78
C ASN A 26 -38.41 52.40 2.73
N GLN A 27 -39.19 51.46 2.18
CA GLN A 27 -39.55 50.25 2.94
C GLN A 27 -38.33 49.32 2.93
N GLY A 28 -37.79 49.00 4.11
CA GLY A 28 -36.71 48.02 4.24
C GLY A 28 -37.14 46.62 3.80
N ILE A 29 -36.20 45.71 3.60
CA ILE A 29 -36.50 44.33 3.22
C ILE A 29 -37.33 43.65 4.32
N SER A 30 -38.42 43.00 3.95
CA SER A 30 -39.17 42.15 4.86
C SER A 30 -38.37 40.88 5.18
N TYR A 31 -38.77 40.14 6.22
CA TYR A 31 -38.16 38.84 6.52
C TYR A 31 -38.25 37.86 5.35
N SER A 32 -39.38 37.83 4.63
CA SER A 32 -39.54 37.00 3.42
C SER A 32 -38.55 37.41 2.34
N ASP A 33 -38.38 38.72 2.10
CA ASP A 33 -37.42 39.22 1.12
C ASP A 33 -35.98 38.83 1.50
N ALA A 34 -35.61 38.99 2.78
CA ALA A 34 -34.28 38.61 3.28
C ALA A 34 -34.02 37.10 3.14
N ARG A 35 -35.03 36.26 3.43
CA ARG A 35 -34.94 34.81 3.29
C ARG A 35 -34.81 34.38 1.84
N ASP A 36 -35.61 34.96 0.95
CA ASP A 36 -35.61 34.62 -0.46
C ASP A 36 -34.30 35.07 -1.12
N ILE A 37 -33.80 36.27 -0.78
CA ILE A 37 -32.46 36.74 -1.18
C ILE A 37 -31.39 35.76 -0.71
N ALA A 38 -31.41 35.33 0.55
CA ALA A 38 -30.41 34.38 1.06
C ALA A 38 -30.46 33.02 0.35
N LEU A 39 -31.66 32.51 0.05
CA LEU A 39 -31.83 31.26 -0.70
C LEU A 39 -31.42 31.38 -2.16
N ASP A 40 -31.67 32.51 -2.81
CA ASP A 40 -31.28 32.74 -4.20
C ASP A 40 -29.76 32.91 -4.32
N VAL A 41 -29.12 33.57 -3.36
CA VAL A 41 -27.66 33.59 -3.23
C VAL A 41 -27.13 32.16 -3.07
N TYR A 42 -27.70 31.34 -2.18
CA TYR A 42 -27.30 29.94 -2.03
C TYR A 42 -27.48 29.13 -3.33
N LYS A 43 -28.65 29.21 -3.97
CA LYS A 43 -28.94 28.47 -5.22
C LYS A 43 -28.01 28.88 -6.36
N SER A 44 -27.79 30.18 -6.55
CA SER A 44 -26.90 30.68 -7.60
C SER A 44 -25.46 30.21 -7.37
N ASN A 45 -24.97 30.27 -6.13
CA ASN A 45 -23.64 29.75 -5.80
C ASN A 45 -23.59 28.22 -5.92
N PHE A 46 -24.62 27.49 -5.49
CA PHE A 46 -24.69 26.03 -5.60
C PHE A 46 -24.67 25.55 -7.06
N LEU A 47 -25.43 26.19 -7.95
CA LEU A 47 -25.43 25.88 -9.39
C LEU A 47 -24.05 26.15 -10.02
N GLN A 48 -23.43 27.29 -9.71
CA GLN A 48 -22.08 27.61 -10.19
C GLN A 48 -21.05 26.61 -9.67
N LEU A 49 -21.05 26.31 -8.37
CA LEU A 49 -20.19 25.30 -7.75
C LEU A 49 -20.41 23.91 -8.38
N SER A 50 -21.66 23.56 -8.70
CA SER A 50 -21.98 22.29 -9.37
C SER A 50 -21.45 22.25 -10.81
N HIS A 51 -21.50 23.36 -11.54
CA HIS A 51 -20.93 23.47 -12.88
C HIS A 51 -19.41 23.32 -12.84
N ASP A 52 -18.75 24.08 -11.96
CA ASP A 52 -17.28 24.06 -11.85
C ASP A 52 -16.77 22.70 -11.36
N ALA A 53 -17.50 22.05 -10.44
CA ALA A 53 -17.20 20.69 -10.02
C ALA A 53 -17.39 19.65 -11.15
N ALA A 54 -18.42 19.82 -11.99
CA ALA A 54 -18.66 18.94 -13.14
C ALA A 54 -17.56 19.08 -14.20
N GLU A 55 -17.14 20.32 -14.50
CA GLU A 55 -16.02 20.56 -15.42
C GLU A 55 -14.71 20.00 -14.86
N LEU A 56 -14.42 20.20 -13.57
CA LEU A 56 -13.23 19.61 -12.95
C LEU A 56 -13.25 18.07 -12.99
N ALA A 57 -14.39 17.46 -12.71
CA ALA A 57 -14.56 16.01 -12.79
C ALA A 57 -14.37 15.49 -14.23
N ARG A 58 -14.88 16.21 -15.23
CA ARG A 58 -14.70 15.89 -16.65
C ARG A 58 -13.23 15.95 -17.03
N THR A 59 -12.54 17.05 -16.69
CA THR A 59 -11.11 17.22 -16.97
C THR A 59 -10.29 16.08 -16.37
N ARG A 60 -10.52 15.74 -15.10
CA ARG A 60 -9.82 14.62 -14.44
C ARG A 60 -10.11 13.27 -15.08
N ALA A 61 -11.34 13.02 -15.50
CA ALA A 61 -11.68 11.78 -16.20
C ALA A 61 -10.99 11.69 -17.58
N GLU A 62 -10.86 12.81 -18.29
CA GLU A 62 -10.11 12.91 -19.55
C GLU A 62 -8.60 12.68 -19.30
N GLU A 63 -8.01 13.34 -18.31
CA GLU A 63 -6.61 13.16 -17.90
C GLU A 63 -6.27 11.69 -17.64
N LEU A 64 -7.04 11.02 -16.77
CA LEU A 64 -6.83 9.59 -16.47
C LEU A 64 -6.98 8.71 -17.72
N THR A 65 -7.91 9.04 -18.60
CA THR A 65 -8.14 8.29 -19.84
C THR A 65 -6.95 8.41 -20.77
N ASP A 66 -6.43 9.62 -20.95
CA ASP A 66 -5.28 9.90 -21.80
C ASP A 66 -4.01 9.26 -21.25
N SER A 67 -3.77 9.35 -19.93
CA SER A 67 -2.67 8.66 -19.26
C SER A 67 -2.75 7.13 -19.45
N PHE A 68 -3.94 6.56 -19.25
CA PHE A 68 -4.19 5.12 -19.47
C PHE A 68 -3.92 4.70 -20.92
N LEU A 69 -4.50 5.39 -21.90
CA LEU A 69 -4.36 5.04 -23.31
C LEU A 69 -2.92 5.21 -23.80
N THR A 70 -2.21 6.23 -23.32
CA THR A 70 -0.79 6.45 -23.60
C THR A 70 0.04 5.28 -23.08
N LYS A 71 -0.09 4.95 -21.79
CA LYS A 71 0.66 3.83 -21.20
C LYS A 71 0.28 2.48 -21.80
N LEU A 72 -0.99 2.25 -22.13
CA LEU A 72 -1.46 1.03 -22.79
C LEU A 72 -0.81 0.88 -24.16
N LYS A 73 -0.74 1.95 -24.95
CA LYS A 73 -0.10 1.93 -26.27
C LYS A 73 1.39 1.56 -26.18
N GLU A 74 2.10 2.11 -25.19
CA GLU A 74 3.52 1.84 -24.98
C GLU A 74 3.80 0.40 -24.51
N THR A 75 2.90 -0.17 -23.71
CA THR A 75 3.13 -1.47 -23.05
C THR A 75 2.47 -2.65 -23.74
N ASN A 76 1.27 -2.46 -24.30
CA ASN A 76 0.49 -3.49 -25.00
C ASN A 76 -0.61 -2.87 -25.87
N GLU A 77 -0.25 -2.31 -27.02
CA GLU A 77 -1.19 -1.64 -27.94
C GLU A 77 -2.38 -2.53 -28.32
N THR A 78 -2.18 -3.84 -28.49
CA THR A 78 -3.24 -4.77 -28.90
C THR A 78 -4.36 -4.91 -27.87
N ALA A 79 -4.08 -4.63 -26.59
CA ALA A 79 -5.08 -4.70 -25.52
C ALA A 79 -6.14 -3.59 -25.61
N ILE A 80 -5.97 -2.58 -26.48
CA ILE A 80 -7.00 -1.57 -26.77
C ILE A 80 -8.33 -2.18 -27.22
N GLU A 81 -8.29 -3.36 -27.85
CA GLU A 81 -9.48 -4.10 -28.28
C GLU A 81 -10.40 -4.47 -27.10
N GLN A 82 -9.85 -4.57 -25.88
CA GLN A 82 -10.65 -4.83 -24.68
C GLN A 82 -11.62 -3.69 -24.34
N MET A 83 -11.42 -2.48 -24.86
CA MET A 83 -12.36 -1.36 -24.66
C MET A 83 -13.76 -1.62 -25.24
N LYS A 84 -13.91 -2.61 -26.12
CA LYS A 84 -15.21 -3.08 -26.62
C LYS A 84 -15.99 -3.90 -25.59
N GLN A 85 -15.33 -4.39 -24.53
CA GLN A 85 -15.93 -5.26 -23.53
C GLN A 85 -16.60 -4.45 -22.41
N PRO A 86 -17.86 -4.75 -22.05
CA PRO A 86 -18.55 -4.05 -20.96
C PRO A 86 -17.81 -4.08 -19.62
N ALA A 87 -17.15 -5.20 -19.30
CA ALA A 87 -16.37 -5.33 -18.06
C ALA A 87 -15.16 -4.38 -18.03
N MET A 88 -14.50 -4.15 -19.16
CA MET A 88 -13.39 -3.19 -19.25
C MET A 88 -13.90 -1.75 -19.18
N GLN A 89 -15.04 -1.45 -19.81
CA GLN A 89 -15.68 -0.13 -19.72
C GLN A 89 -16.12 0.19 -18.29
N ALA A 90 -16.64 -0.80 -17.56
CA ALA A 90 -16.98 -0.66 -16.14
C ALA A 90 -15.74 -0.38 -15.28
N ALA A 91 -14.64 -1.10 -15.52
CA ALA A 91 -13.37 -0.88 -14.83
C ALA A 91 -12.82 0.54 -15.09
N LEU A 92 -12.81 1.00 -16.34
CA LEU A 92 -12.40 2.37 -16.67
C LEU A 92 -13.30 3.41 -15.99
N TYR A 93 -14.62 3.21 -16.04
CA TYR A 93 -15.57 4.12 -15.40
C TYR A 93 -15.35 4.18 -13.89
N GLU A 94 -15.06 3.05 -13.25
CA GLU A 94 -14.73 3.01 -11.82
C GLU A 94 -13.50 3.86 -11.52
N ALA A 95 -12.40 3.67 -12.25
CA ALA A 95 -11.18 4.44 -12.10
C ALA A 95 -11.40 5.95 -12.31
N GLN A 96 -12.09 6.33 -13.38
CA GLN A 96 -12.47 7.72 -13.67
C GLN A 96 -13.27 8.33 -12.52
N LYS A 97 -14.28 7.61 -12.02
CA LYS A 97 -15.14 8.07 -10.91
C LYS A 97 -14.32 8.30 -9.64
N GLN A 98 -13.34 7.45 -9.35
CA GLN A 98 -12.49 7.62 -8.17
C GLN A 98 -11.57 8.84 -8.32
N TYR A 99 -10.84 8.95 -9.43
CA TYR A 99 -9.92 10.07 -9.64
C TYR A 99 -10.64 11.42 -9.78
N ALA A 100 -11.78 11.46 -10.48
CA ALA A 100 -12.59 12.67 -10.59
C ALA A 100 -12.96 13.24 -9.21
N LYS A 101 -13.26 12.37 -8.23
CA LYS A 101 -13.57 12.77 -6.86
C LYS A 101 -12.37 13.28 -6.08
N SER A 102 -11.23 12.58 -6.13
CA SER A 102 -10.07 12.92 -5.28
C SER A 102 -9.17 13.98 -5.90
N GLY A 103 -8.84 13.85 -7.19
CA GLY A 103 -7.77 14.62 -7.83
C GLY A 103 -6.37 14.28 -7.36
N ASP A 104 -6.17 13.14 -6.68
CA ASP A 104 -4.87 12.69 -6.20
C ASP A 104 -4.05 12.08 -7.35
N GLU A 105 -2.96 12.75 -7.72
CA GLU A 105 -2.05 12.32 -8.79
C GLU A 105 -1.41 10.94 -8.51
N TYR A 106 -1.10 10.61 -7.26
CA TYR A 106 -0.58 9.28 -6.92
C TYR A 106 -1.64 8.21 -7.14
N MET A 107 -2.89 8.53 -6.82
CA MET A 107 -4.02 7.63 -7.07
C MET A 107 -4.27 7.42 -8.56
N GLU A 108 -4.17 8.48 -9.37
CA GLU A 108 -4.27 8.39 -10.83
C GLU A 108 -3.21 7.44 -11.40
N TYR A 109 -1.94 7.62 -11.02
CA TYR A 109 -0.86 6.74 -11.44
C TYR A 109 -1.15 5.25 -11.13
N MET A 110 -1.61 4.95 -9.91
CA MET A 110 -1.94 3.56 -9.52
C MET A 110 -3.14 3.01 -10.32
N LEU A 111 -4.19 3.80 -10.50
CA LEU A 111 -5.38 3.39 -11.24
C LEU A 111 -5.03 3.11 -12.71
N VAL A 112 -4.20 3.95 -13.32
CA VAL A 112 -3.67 3.75 -14.68
C VAL A 112 -2.90 2.42 -14.78
N ASP A 113 -2.03 2.12 -13.81
CA ASP A 113 -1.27 0.86 -13.80
C ASP A 113 -2.16 -0.37 -13.67
N ILE A 114 -3.19 -0.29 -12.83
CA ILE A 114 -4.16 -1.36 -12.66
C ILE A 114 -4.97 -1.54 -13.96
N LEU A 115 -5.43 -0.46 -14.60
CA LEU A 115 -6.18 -0.51 -15.86
C LEU A 115 -5.37 -1.14 -17.00
N VAL A 116 -4.09 -0.80 -17.12
CA VAL A 116 -3.20 -1.39 -18.15
C VAL A 116 -3.04 -2.90 -17.93
N GLN A 117 -2.80 -3.33 -16.69
CA GLN A 117 -2.73 -4.75 -16.36
C GLN A 117 -4.06 -5.46 -16.57
N ARG A 118 -5.17 -4.78 -16.26
CA ARG A 118 -6.53 -5.30 -16.40
C ARG A 118 -6.93 -5.49 -17.86
N ALA A 119 -6.59 -4.53 -18.73
CA ALA A 119 -6.76 -4.65 -20.18
C ALA A 119 -5.90 -5.79 -20.76
N SER A 120 -4.72 -6.01 -20.18
CA SER A 120 -3.85 -7.14 -20.56
C SER A 120 -4.28 -8.50 -19.96
N THR A 121 -5.34 -8.53 -19.14
CA THR A 121 -5.87 -9.75 -18.49
C THR A 121 -7.35 -9.92 -18.86
N PRO A 122 -7.68 -10.30 -20.11
CA PRO A 122 -9.06 -10.41 -20.58
C PRO A 122 -9.79 -11.64 -20.03
N GLU A 123 -9.03 -12.68 -19.68
CA GLU A 123 -9.56 -13.93 -19.15
C GLU A 123 -10.14 -13.72 -17.74
N ARG A 124 -11.30 -14.33 -17.48
CA ARG A 124 -11.87 -14.36 -16.13
C ARG A 124 -11.10 -15.33 -15.25
N ASN A 125 -10.13 -14.82 -14.53
CA ASN A 125 -9.31 -15.55 -13.57
C ASN A 125 -9.11 -14.73 -12.29
N THR A 126 -8.46 -15.31 -11.28
CA THR A 126 -8.22 -14.62 -10.00
C THR A 126 -7.47 -13.30 -10.16
N LYS A 127 -6.51 -13.21 -11.10
CA LYS A 127 -5.78 -11.96 -11.36
C LYS A 127 -6.72 -10.87 -11.85
N GLN A 128 -7.61 -11.18 -12.80
CA GLN A 128 -8.61 -10.26 -13.31
C GLN A 128 -9.55 -9.76 -12.20
N ILE A 129 -10.03 -10.66 -11.33
CA ILE A 129 -10.90 -10.32 -10.20
C ILE A 129 -10.17 -9.39 -9.21
N VAL A 130 -8.92 -9.71 -8.86
CA VAL A 130 -8.11 -8.88 -7.94
C VAL A 130 -7.84 -7.50 -8.52
N LEU A 131 -7.62 -7.38 -9.83
CA LEU A 131 -7.45 -6.08 -10.49
C LEU A 131 -8.73 -5.24 -10.46
N ASP A 132 -9.89 -5.85 -10.69
CA ASP A 132 -11.18 -5.15 -10.57
C ASP A 132 -11.42 -4.66 -9.12
N GLU A 133 -11.17 -5.51 -8.12
CA GLU A 133 -11.29 -5.14 -6.70
C GLU A 133 -10.29 -4.04 -6.31
N ALA A 134 -9.06 -4.10 -6.83
CA ALA A 134 -8.04 -3.10 -6.55
C ALA A 134 -8.46 -1.69 -7.00
N LEU A 135 -9.20 -1.55 -8.11
CA LEU A 135 -9.74 -0.25 -8.56
C LEU A 135 -10.68 0.38 -7.54
N GLU A 136 -11.45 -0.44 -6.81
CA GLU A 136 -12.38 0.03 -5.77
C GLU A 136 -11.68 0.28 -4.43
N VAL A 137 -10.68 -0.53 -4.09
CA VAL A 137 -10.01 -0.48 -2.80
C VAL A 137 -8.97 0.64 -2.73
N VAL A 138 -8.19 0.86 -3.80
CA VAL A 138 -7.10 1.86 -3.81
C VAL A 138 -7.60 3.25 -3.42
N SER A 139 -8.81 3.64 -3.85
CA SER A 139 -9.37 4.95 -3.54
C SER A 139 -9.81 5.15 -2.09
N LYS A 140 -9.86 4.06 -1.31
CA LYS A 140 -10.16 4.09 0.12
C LYS A 140 -8.89 4.29 0.94
N LEU A 141 -7.71 4.09 0.36
CA LEU A 141 -6.45 4.05 1.09
C LEU A 141 -5.66 5.35 0.95
N THR A 142 -4.95 5.71 2.01
CA THR A 142 -3.96 6.78 1.96
C THR A 142 -2.61 6.26 1.44
N ASN A 143 -1.75 7.16 0.96
CA ASN A 143 -0.38 6.81 0.56
C ASN A 143 0.41 6.12 1.68
N VAL A 144 0.18 6.51 2.95
CA VAL A 144 0.80 5.86 4.09
C VAL A 144 0.34 4.41 4.25
N GLN A 145 -0.96 4.14 4.07
CA GLN A 145 -1.51 2.78 4.12
C GLN A 145 -1.00 1.89 2.98
N LEU A 146 -0.81 2.46 1.78
CA LEU A 146 -0.21 1.76 0.65
C LEU A 146 1.26 1.43 0.88
N ASN A 147 2.01 2.33 1.53
CA ASN A 147 3.38 2.07 1.96
C ASN A 147 3.44 0.94 3.00
N ILE A 148 2.50 0.90 3.96
CA ILE A 148 2.38 -0.19 4.93
C ILE A 148 2.15 -1.54 4.21
N LEU A 149 1.25 -1.58 3.21
CA LEU A 149 0.98 -2.79 2.42
C LEU A 149 2.22 -3.22 1.61
N SER A 150 2.91 -2.27 0.97
CA SER A 150 4.14 -2.53 0.21
C SER A 150 5.24 -3.11 1.09
N LEU A 151 5.44 -2.53 2.28
CA LEU A 151 6.39 -3.03 3.27
C LEU A 151 6.01 -4.43 3.75
N ASN A 152 4.74 -4.65 4.09
CA ASN A 152 4.24 -5.95 4.53
C ASN A 152 4.45 -7.03 3.47
N PHE A 153 4.17 -6.72 2.19
CA PHE A 153 4.44 -7.61 1.06
C PHE A 153 5.93 -7.92 0.92
N GLY A 154 6.78 -6.89 1.02
CA GLY A 154 8.23 -7.02 0.95
C GLY A 154 8.84 -7.89 2.05
N LEU A 155 8.24 -7.88 3.24
CA LEU A 155 8.70 -8.68 4.38
C LEU A 155 8.14 -10.10 4.39
N THR A 156 6.90 -10.30 3.95
CA THR A 156 6.18 -11.57 4.14
C THR A 156 6.06 -12.43 2.88
N ARG A 157 6.17 -11.83 1.69
CA ARG A 157 5.93 -12.52 0.41
C ARG A 157 7.10 -12.45 -0.55
N LEU A 158 7.95 -11.43 -0.45
CA LEU A 158 9.12 -11.30 -1.30
C LEU A 158 10.35 -11.97 -0.66
N SER A 159 10.90 -12.96 -1.36
CA SER A 159 12.22 -13.51 -1.10
C SER A 159 13.11 -13.29 -2.33
N LYS A 160 14.19 -12.53 -2.18
CA LYS A 160 15.10 -12.25 -3.30
C LYS A 160 16.29 -13.18 -3.32
N ASN A 161 16.45 -13.90 -4.43
CA ASN A 161 17.62 -14.77 -4.65
C ASN A 161 18.94 -14.00 -4.72
N SER A 162 18.91 -12.68 -4.95
CA SER A 162 20.10 -11.82 -4.96
C SER A 162 20.68 -11.55 -3.58
N ILE A 163 19.96 -11.86 -2.50
CA ILE A 163 20.42 -11.67 -1.12
C ILE A 163 21.19 -12.93 -0.72
N ILE A 164 22.52 -12.80 -0.75
CA ILE A 164 23.45 -13.93 -0.56
C ILE A 164 24.48 -13.70 0.55
N ASN A 165 24.49 -12.51 1.15
CA ASN A 165 25.37 -12.14 2.25
C ASN A 165 24.77 -10.97 3.05
N ILE A 166 25.43 -10.59 4.15
CA ILE A 166 24.94 -9.55 5.05
C ILE A 166 24.88 -8.18 4.36
N ASP A 167 25.84 -7.82 3.51
CA ASP A 167 25.85 -6.54 2.79
C ASP A 167 24.66 -6.42 1.83
N SER A 168 24.32 -7.50 1.12
CA SER A 168 23.15 -7.56 0.23
C SER A 168 21.83 -7.47 1.00
N LEU A 169 21.77 -8.02 2.22
CA LEU A 169 20.62 -7.89 3.11
C LEU A 169 20.48 -6.45 3.61
N ILE A 170 21.57 -5.81 4.04
CA ILE A 170 21.60 -4.39 4.43
C ILE A 170 21.09 -3.51 3.30
N ASN A 171 21.61 -3.72 2.09
CA ASN A 171 21.22 -2.94 0.92
C ASN A 171 19.73 -3.13 0.58
N TYR A 172 19.20 -4.36 0.71
CA TYR A 172 17.78 -4.62 0.52
C TYR A 172 16.92 -3.88 1.54
N ILE A 173 17.26 -3.98 2.82
CA ILE A 173 16.51 -3.29 3.88
C ILE A 173 16.52 -1.78 3.63
N ASN A 174 17.69 -1.20 3.36
CA ASN A 174 17.86 0.25 3.35
C ASN A 174 17.32 0.90 2.08
N ASN A 175 17.55 0.28 0.93
CA ASN A 175 17.21 0.87 -0.36
C ASN A 175 15.85 0.40 -0.90
N GLU A 176 15.26 -0.65 -0.33
CA GLU A 176 14.01 -1.22 -0.86
C GLU A 176 12.89 -1.38 0.16
N LEU A 177 13.18 -1.63 1.44
CA LEU A 177 12.12 -1.71 2.46
C LEU A 177 11.90 -0.37 3.15
N LEU A 178 12.97 0.31 3.58
CA LEU A 178 12.88 1.57 4.30
C LEU A 178 12.36 2.73 3.47
N VAL A 179 12.36 2.64 2.14
CA VAL A 179 11.75 3.66 1.26
C VAL A 179 10.25 3.84 1.52
N PHE A 180 9.60 2.82 2.10
CA PHE A 180 8.18 2.87 2.49
C PHE A 180 7.97 3.34 3.93
N VAL A 181 9.05 3.57 4.69
CA VAL A 181 8.98 3.98 6.09
C VAL A 181 9.24 5.48 6.20
N ASN A 182 8.24 6.24 6.67
CA ASN A 182 8.48 7.59 7.13
C ASN A 182 8.89 7.56 8.61
N PRO A 183 10.16 7.86 8.98
CA PRO A 183 10.63 7.80 10.36
C PRO A 183 10.03 8.89 11.25
N ASN A 184 9.43 9.94 10.65
CA ASN A 184 8.80 11.04 11.39
C ASN A 184 7.28 10.85 11.53
N SER A 185 6.71 9.77 11.00
CA SER A 185 5.29 9.46 11.13
C SER A 185 5.02 8.67 12.41
N ASP A 186 4.00 9.08 13.16
CA ASP A 186 3.42 8.29 14.23
C ASP A 186 2.34 7.36 13.63
N TYR A 187 2.58 6.05 13.66
CA TYR A 187 1.71 5.08 13.01
C TYR A 187 0.54 4.72 13.93
N HIS A 188 -0.64 5.27 13.63
CA HIS A 188 -1.82 5.05 14.45
C HIS A 188 -2.49 3.70 14.18
N GLN A 189 -2.98 3.05 15.25
CA GLN A 189 -3.73 1.78 15.19
C GLN A 189 -4.90 1.81 14.19
N SER A 190 -5.60 2.94 14.12
CA SER A 190 -6.75 3.13 13.23
C SER A 190 -6.42 2.93 11.74
N TRP A 191 -5.16 3.12 11.34
CA TRP A 191 -4.74 2.88 9.96
C TRP A 191 -4.76 1.39 9.61
N PHE A 192 -4.35 0.53 10.54
CA PHE A 192 -4.35 -0.92 10.40
C PHE A 192 -5.77 -1.49 10.47
N GLU A 193 -6.59 -0.96 11.37
CA GLU A 193 -8.02 -1.30 11.46
C GLU A 193 -8.75 -0.92 10.16
N HIS A 194 -8.46 0.24 9.59
CA HIS A 194 -9.03 0.66 8.32
C HIS A 194 -8.56 -0.22 7.14
N LEU A 195 -7.29 -0.64 7.14
CA LEU A 195 -6.80 -1.61 6.16
C LEU A 195 -7.55 -2.94 6.26
N ALA A 196 -7.84 -3.42 7.47
CA ALA A 196 -8.62 -4.64 7.69
C ALA A 196 -10.08 -4.47 7.25
N TYR A 197 -10.70 -3.33 7.60
CA TYR A 197 -12.04 -2.96 7.15
C TYR A 197 -12.14 -2.91 5.61
N SER A 198 -11.10 -2.40 4.95
CA SER A 198 -11.04 -2.30 3.49
C SER A 198 -10.76 -3.64 2.80
N GLY A 199 -10.61 -4.74 3.56
CA GLY A 199 -10.36 -6.08 3.03
C GLY A 199 -8.92 -6.31 2.55
N CYS A 200 -8.01 -5.35 2.76
CA CYS A 200 -6.61 -5.50 2.33
C CYS A 200 -5.88 -6.57 3.14
N VAL A 201 -6.30 -6.75 4.39
CA VAL A 201 -5.57 -7.50 5.40
C VAL A 201 -6.48 -8.12 6.45
N VAL A 202 -5.95 -9.10 7.18
CA VAL A 202 -6.60 -9.71 8.33
C VAL A 202 -5.76 -9.46 9.58
N LEU A 203 -6.42 -8.99 10.64
CA LEU A 203 -5.83 -8.90 11.98
C LEU A 203 -5.79 -10.31 12.58
N LEU A 204 -4.60 -10.73 13.01
CA LEU A 204 -4.38 -12.04 13.64
C LEU A 204 -4.27 -11.91 15.16
N ASP A 205 -4.61 -12.98 15.85
CA ASP A 205 -4.25 -13.14 17.26
C ASP A 205 -2.72 -13.22 17.41
N ALA A 206 -2.22 -12.68 18.53
CA ALA A 206 -0.78 -12.54 18.82
C ALA A 206 0.04 -13.86 18.74
N THR A 207 -0.62 -15.02 18.78
CA THR A 207 0.03 -16.34 18.68
C THR A 207 0.50 -16.71 17.28
N TRP A 208 -0.04 -16.08 16.23
CA TRP A 208 0.29 -16.37 14.83
C TRP A 208 1.25 -15.34 14.21
N TYR A 209 1.80 -14.47 15.04
CA TYR A 209 2.70 -13.40 14.63
C TYR A 209 4.16 -13.87 14.61
N HIS A 210 4.85 -13.49 13.54
CA HIS A 210 6.31 -13.56 13.43
C HIS A 210 6.85 -12.14 13.40
N ASP A 211 7.86 -11.82 14.20
CA ASP A 211 8.51 -10.51 14.11
C ASP A 211 9.46 -10.40 12.92
N ILE A 212 9.92 -9.18 12.61
CA ILE A 212 10.87 -8.94 11.52
C ILE A 212 12.10 -9.86 11.60
N PRO A 213 12.78 -10.03 12.76
CA PRO A 213 13.86 -11.01 12.89
C PRO A 213 13.48 -12.43 12.45
N GLU A 214 12.30 -12.90 12.87
CA GLU A 214 11.81 -14.22 12.50
C GLU A 214 11.43 -14.32 11.01
N LEU A 215 10.85 -13.28 10.42
CA LEU A 215 10.59 -13.21 8.98
C LEU A 215 11.88 -13.24 8.17
N LEU A 216 12.90 -12.49 8.59
CA LEU A 216 14.21 -12.49 7.93
C LEU A 216 14.88 -13.86 8.04
N LEU A 217 14.82 -14.51 9.20
CA LEU A 217 15.31 -15.87 9.40
C LEU A 217 14.59 -16.86 8.47
N GLY A 218 13.26 -16.75 8.33
CA GLY A 218 12.48 -17.60 7.43
C GLY A 218 12.82 -17.40 5.95
N ASN A 219 13.02 -16.15 5.53
CA ASN A 219 13.28 -15.81 4.12
C ASN A 219 14.75 -16.06 3.71
N TYR A 220 15.70 -15.85 4.62
CA TYR A 220 17.14 -15.92 4.35
C TYR A 220 17.90 -16.77 5.39
N PRO A 221 17.52 -18.04 5.63
CA PRO A 221 18.02 -18.82 6.75
C PRO A 221 19.55 -19.03 6.72
N ALA A 222 20.16 -19.15 5.55
CA ALA A 222 21.61 -19.32 5.46
C ALA A 222 22.43 -18.13 5.99
N LEU A 223 21.85 -16.93 6.02
CA LEU A 223 22.50 -15.76 6.63
C LEU A 223 22.59 -15.87 8.16
N PHE A 224 21.78 -16.74 8.77
CA PHE A 224 21.66 -16.90 10.22
C PHE A 224 22.17 -18.27 10.68
N GLN A 225 23.17 -18.83 10.00
CA GLN A 225 23.82 -20.06 10.44
C GLN A 225 24.90 -19.74 11.48
N LYS A 226 24.90 -20.47 12.60
CA LYS A 226 25.92 -20.39 13.65
C LYS A 226 27.32 -20.80 13.18
N GLY A 227 27.37 -21.52 12.06
CA GLY A 227 28.56 -22.19 11.56
C GLY A 227 28.90 -23.44 12.36
N PHE A 228 29.88 -24.18 11.87
CA PHE A 228 30.38 -25.43 12.45
C PHE A 228 31.83 -25.66 12.07
N ASP A 229 32.56 -26.43 12.88
CA ASP A 229 33.91 -26.87 12.53
C ASP A 229 33.90 -28.19 11.75
N GLU A 230 35.06 -28.55 11.21
CA GLU A 230 35.25 -29.77 10.40
C GLU A 230 34.92 -31.04 11.18
N LYS A 231 35.37 -31.16 12.43
CA LYS A 231 35.16 -32.37 13.23
C LYS A 231 33.69 -32.58 13.51
N GLU A 232 32.99 -31.52 13.91
CA GLU A 232 31.57 -31.56 14.24
C GLU A 232 30.71 -31.93 13.03
N PHE A 233 31.07 -31.42 11.84
CA PHE A 233 30.41 -31.80 10.59
C PHE A 233 30.64 -33.27 10.25
N GLU A 234 31.89 -33.73 10.28
CA GLU A 234 32.25 -35.10 9.92
C GLU A 234 31.64 -36.14 10.87
N GLU A 235 31.58 -35.83 12.18
CA GLU A 235 30.92 -36.67 13.18
C GLU A 235 29.42 -36.84 12.91
N PHE A 236 28.73 -35.78 12.50
CA PHE A 236 27.29 -35.83 12.23
C PHE A 236 26.96 -36.46 10.86
N VAL A 237 27.68 -36.04 9.82
CA VAL A 237 27.40 -36.43 8.43
C VAL A 237 28.00 -37.80 8.10
N GLY A 238 29.10 -38.18 8.77
CA GLY A 238 29.78 -39.46 8.58
C GLY A 238 30.63 -39.54 7.31
N LYS A 239 30.97 -38.38 6.72
CA LYS A 239 31.78 -38.25 5.50
C LYS A 239 32.72 -37.06 5.64
N PRO A 240 33.92 -37.12 5.02
CA PRO A 240 34.88 -36.00 5.07
C PRO A 240 34.29 -34.70 4.52
N ILE A 241 34.55 -33.57 5.19
CA ILE A 241 34.02 -32.26 4.79
C ILE A 241 34.42 -31.87 3.36
N SER A 242 35.61 -32.33 2.93
CA SER A 242 36.17 -32.09 1.60
C SER A 242 35.27 -32.56 0.45
N GLN A 243 34.38 -33.53 0.69
CA GLN A 243 33.41 -34.01 -0.30
C GLN A 243 32.28 -33.00 -0.58
N PHE A 244 32.11 -32.01 0.31
CA PHE A 244 31.01 -31.04 0.26
C PHE A 244 31.50 -29.60 0.06
N ASN A 245 32.76 -29.39 -0.32
CA ASN A 245 33.33 -28.05 -0.54
C ASN A 245 32.48 -27.17 -1.48
N THR A 246 31.76 -27.77 -2.42
CA THR A 246 30.86 -27.06 -3.35
C THR A 246 29.56 -26.55 -2.71
N LEU A 247 29.19 -27.08 -1.54
CA LEU A 247 28.00 -26.72 -0.76
C LEU A 247 28.34 -25.83 0.45
N LEU A 248 29.62 -25.56 0.67
CA LEU A 248 30.12 -24.89 1.87
C LEU A 248 30.82 -23.58 1.55
N MET A 249 30.83 -22.69 2.52
CA MET A 249 31.61 -21.45 2.53
C MET A 249 32.05 -21.13 3.96
N HIS A 250 32.91 -20.12 4.14
CA HIS A 250 33.22 -19.61 5.47
C HIS A 250 32.01 -18.91 6.10
N CYS A 251 31.84 -19.12 7.40
CA CYS A 251 30.72 -18.58 8.16
C CYS A 251 30.78 -17.04 8.23
N PHE A 252 29.65 -16.38 8.00
CA PHE A 252 29.54 -14.93 8.11
C PHE A 252 29.84 -14.42 9.53
N HIS A 253 29.58 -15.25 10.54
CA HIS A 253 29.63 -14.86 11.96
C HIS A 253 30.95 -15.23 12.64
N ALA A 254 31.71 -16.17 12.06
CA ALA A 254 32.93 -16.69 12.65
C ALA A 254 33.90 -17.18 11.57
N VAL A 255 35.03 -16.48 11.42
CA VAL A 255 36.02 -16.73 10.35
C VAL A 255 36.53 -18.17 10.33
N ASN A 256 36.63 -18.81 11.49
CA ASN A 256 37.17 -20.17 11.63
C ASN A 256 36.13 -21.28 11.43
N LEU A 257 34.86 -20.94 11.18
CA LEU A 257 33.79 -21.91 11.01
C LEU A 257 33.32 -21.97 9.55
N TYR A 258 32.77 -23.12 9.16
CA TYR A 258 32.08 -23.33 7.89
C TYR A 258 30.59 -23.12 8.05
N GLN A 259 29.92 -22.78 6.95
CA GLN A 259 28.47 -22.75 6.84
C GLN A 259 28.05 -23.26 5.45
N PHE A 260 26.77 -23.53 5.26
CA PHE A 260 26.25 -23.84 3.92
C PHE A 260 26.18 -22.56 3.07
N ASN A 261 26.50 -22.69 1.78
CA ASN A 261 26.50 -21.56 0.85
C ASN A 261 25.14 -21.32 0.17
N LEU A 262 24.16 -22.21 0.36
CA LEU A 262 22.84 -22.12 -0.29
C LEU A 262 21.79 -21.55 0.64
N MET A 263 21.01 -20.59 0.13
CA MET A 263 20.19 -19.69 0.96
C MET A 263 19.06 -20.35 1.74
N ASN A 264 18.60 -21.53 1.33
CA ASN A 264 17.58 -22.29 2.04
C ASN A 264 17.71 -23.80 1.81
N GLU A 265 16.97 -24.56 2.61
CA GLU A 265 16.96 -26.02 2.60
C GLU A 265 16.60 -26.61 1.23
N LYS A 266 15.62 -26.02 0.53
CA LYS A 266 15.20 -26.50 -0.79
C LYS A 266 16.35 -26.39 -1.79
N LEU A 267 17.02 -25.24 -1.84
CA LEU A 267 18.18 -25.05 -2.71
C LEU A 267 19.32 -26.01 -2.37
N LEU A 268 19.56 -26.27 -1.08
CA LEU A 268 20.53 -27.27 -0.63
C LEU A 268 20.20 -28.67 -1.16
N VAL A 269 18.94 -29.10 -1.04
CA VAL A 269 18.48 -30.40 -1.51
C VAL A 269 18.55 -30.49 -3.03
N ASP A 270 18.08 -29.48 -3.75
CA ASP A 270 18.13 -29.43 -5.21
C ASP A 270 19.58 -29.55 -5.69
N LYS A 271 20.51 -28.82 -5.07
CA LYS A 271 21.93 -28.88 -5.43
C LYS A 271 22.59 -30.20 -5.07
N ALA A 272 22.26 -30.78 -3.92
CA ALA A 272 22.78 -32.09 -3.53
C ALA A 272 22.34 -33.17 -4.53
N ASN A 273 21.09 -33.11 -4.99
CA ASN A 273 20.57 -34.02 -6.01
C ASN A 273 21.27 -33.83 -7.37
N GLU A 274 21.51 -32.58 -7.79
CA GLU A 274 22.29 -32.27 -9.00
C GLU A 274 23.71 -32.86 -8.96
N LEU A 275 24.33 -32.87 -7.77
CA LEU A 275 25.66 -33.42 -7.54
C LEU A 275 25.68 -34.96 -7.40
N GLY A 276 24.52 -35.61 -7.48
CA GLY A 276 24.40 -37.07 -7.34
C GLY A 276 24.62 -37.57 -5.90
N ILE A 277 24.40 -36.72 -4.89
CA ILE A 277 24.50 -37.11 -3.49
C ILE A 277 23.33 -38.03 -3.13
N GLU A 278 23.63 -39.14 -2.45
CA GLU A 278 22.62 -40.12 -2.04
C GLU A 278 21.54 -39.52 -1.11
N ASN A 279 20.29 -39.95 -1.26
CA ASN A 279 19.15 -39.39 -0.52
C ASN A 279 19.32 -39.42 1.02
N GLU A 280 19.93 -40.46 1.57
CA GLU A 280 20.19 -40.55 3.02
C GLU A 280 21.15 -39.43 3.45
N LEU A 281 22.19 -39.18 2.66
CA LEU A 281 23.18 -38.15 2.92
C LEU A 281 22.59 -36.75 2.73
N THR A 282 21.78 -36.54 1.68
CA THR A 282 21.02 -35.30 1.47
C THR A 282 20.11 -34.98 2.66
N ASN A 283 19.44 -35.99 3.23
CA ASN A 283 18.63 -35.82 4.43
C ASN A 283 19.46 -35.43 5.67
N LYS A 284 20.66 -36.01 5.85
CA LYS A 284 21.58 -35.60 6.92
C LYS A 284 22.05 -34.15 6.75
N LEU A 285 22.40 -33.74 5.53
CA LEU A 285 22.79 -32.35 5.24
C LEU A 285 21.66 -31.37 5.55
N LYS A 286 20.42 -31.71 5.16
CA LYS A 286 19.21 -30.94 5.51
C LYS A 286 19.01 -30.83 7.02
N GLN A 287 19.11 -31.94 7.76
CA GLN A 287 18.99 -31.91 9.22
C GLN A 287 20.08 -31.04 9.85
N TYR A 288 21.31 -31.18 9.38
CA TYR A 288 22.45 -30.42 9.87
C TYR A 288 22.29 -28.92 9.59
N PHE A 289 21.83 -28.55 8.39
CA PHE A 289 21.48 -27.18 8.04
C PHE A 289 20.54 -26.55 9.08
N ASN A 290 19.45 -27.26 9.42
CA ASN A 290 18.44 -26.76 10.35
C ASN A 290 18.94 -26.67 11.80
N ILE A 291 19.71 -27.65 12.27
CA ILE A 291 20.31 -27.64 13.63
C ILE A 291 21.27 -26.45 13.80
N ARG A 292 21.92 -26.01 12.73
CA ARG A 292 22.90 -24.92 12.73
C ARG A 292 22.29 -23.54 12.57
N LEU A 293 20.98 -23.43 12.36
CA LEU A 293 20.32 -22.13 12.34
C LEU A 293 20.29 -21.51 13.74
N MET A 294 20.48 -20.19 13.79
CA MET A 294 20.16 -19.40 14.96
C MET A 294 18.68 -19.54 15.29
N ASN A 295 18.37 -19.63 16.57
CA ASN A 295 17.00 -19.53 17.05
C ASN A 295 16.54 -18.05 17.06
N LYS A 296 15.23 -17.84 17.25
CA LYS A 296 14.63 -16.50 17.27
C LYS A 296 15.32 -15.50 18.21
N ASN A 297 15.74 -15.94 19.39
CA ASN A 297 16.40 -15.06 20.36
C ASN A 297 17.82 -14.70 19.91
N GLU A 298 18.57 -15.68 19.39
CA GLU A 298 19.91 -15.45 18.84
C GLU A 298 19.87 -14.42 17.69
N VAL A 299 18.89 -14.53 16.78
CA VAL A 299 18.72 -13.57 15.68
C VAL A 299 18.36 -12.17 16.20
N LYS A 300 17.47 -12.08 17.20
CA LYS A 300 17.08 -10.81 17.83
C LYS A 300 18.24 -10.10 18.53
N GLU A 301 19.14 -10.86 19.13
CA GLU A 301 20.34 -10.31 19.77
C GLU A 301 21.39 -9.90 18.74
N TRP A 302 21.49 -10.65 17.63
CA TRP A 302 22.53 -10.42 16.63
C TRP A 302 22.22 -9.29 15.64
N LEU A 303 20.99 -9.22 15.11
CA LEU A 303 20.60 -8.22 14.10
C LEU A 303 20.88 -6.76 14.52
N PRO A 304 20.61 -6.35 15.77
CA PRO A 304 20.93 -5.01 16.26
C PRO A 304 22.42 -4.79 16.58
N VAL A 305 23.30 -5.76 16.41
CA VAL A 305 24.74 -5.56 16.63
C VAL A 305 25.43 -5.15 15.32
N ILE A 306 24.78 -5.38 14.17
CA ILE A 306 25.30 -5.03 12.86
C ILE A 306 25.22 -3.49 12.71
N PRO A 307 26.37 -2.80 12.51
CA PRO A 307 26.38 -1.37 12.25
C PRO A 307 25.44 -1.01 11.10
N HIS A 308 24.77 0.13 11.20
CA HIS A 308 23.71 0.62 10.29
C HIS A 308 22.32 -0.03 10.46
N LEU A 309 22.19 -1.33 10.78
CA LEU A 309 20.87 -1.96 10.94
C LEU A 309 20.09 -1.51 12.19
N ILE A 310 20.74 -1.02 13.25
CA ILE A 310 20.06 -0.68 14.53
C ILE A 310 18.95 0.34 14.34
N PHE A 311 19.26 1.43 13.63
CA PHE A 311 18.31 2.52 13.42
C PHE A 311 17.21 2.08 12.44
N ASP A 312 17.61 1.32 11.43
CA ASP A 312 16.75 0.83 10.36
C ASP A 312 15.73 -0.18 10.87
N LEU A 313 16.16 -1.16 11.68
CA LEU A 313 15.28 -2.10 12.36
C LEU A 313 14.37 -1.40 13.36
N LYS A 314 14.87 -0.40 14.09
CA LYS A 314 14.02 0.42 14.98
C LYS A 314 12.92 1.11 14.20
N ASN A 315 13.21 1.71 13.05
CA ASN A 315 12.21 2.36 12.21
C ASN A 315 11.20 1.36 11.63
N LEU A 316 11.66 0.18 11.19
CA LEU A 316 10.76 -0.90 10.77
C LEU A 316 9.86 -1.38 11.91
N THR A 317 10.39 -1.47 13.12
CA THR A 317 9.63 -1.84 14.32
C THR A 317 8.81 -0.69 14.91
N ALA A 318 9.09 0.57 14.56
CA ALA A 318 8.33 1.74 15.03
C ALA A 318 6.93 1.77 14.42
N ILE A 319 6.77 1.23 13.20
CA ILE A 319 5.46 0.90 12.63
C ILE A 319 4.76 -0.19 13.47
N GLY A 320 5.52 -0.99 14.22
CA GLY A 320 5.10 -2.21 14.92
C GLY A 320 5.09 -2.14 16.44
N HIS A 321 5.12 -0.95 17.06
CA HIS A 321 4.68 -0.81 18.46
C HIS A 321 3.16 -0.98 18.60
N SER A 322 2.45 -1.00 17.47
CA SER A 322 1.10 -1.49 17.25
C SER A 322 1.15 -2.63 16.23
N ASP A 323 1.16 -3.88 16.70
CA ASP A 323 0.62 -5.05 15.97
C ASP A 323 0.81 -5.11 14.44
N LEU A 324 2.01 -4.81 13.94
CA LEU A 324 2.46 -5.33 12.65
C LEU A 324 2.65 -6.84 12.87
N LEU A 325 1.86 -7.73 12.27
CA LEU A 325 1.90 -7.96 10.84
C LEU A 325 0.60 -8.62 10.38
N LEU A 326 -0.21 -7.78 9.76
CA LEU A 326 -1.30 -8.11 8.87
C LEU A 326 -0.93 -9.23 7.88
N LEU A 327 -1.76 -10.27 7.75
CA LEU A 327 -1.70 -11.16 6.58
C LEU A 327 -2.59 -10.59 5.48
N PHE A 328 -2.12 -10.63 4.23
CA PHE A 328 -3.01 -10.44 3.08
C PHE A 328 -4.20 -11.41 3.18
N ALA A 329 -5.41 -10.89 2.95
CA ALA A 329 -6.61 -11.72 2.85
C ALA A 329 -6.37 -12.80 1.77
N GLY A 330 -6.33 -14.08 2.18
CA GLY A 330 -6.07 -15.20 1.25
C GLY A 330 -5.06 -16.26 1.73
N ARG A 331 -4.53 -16.18 2.95
CA ARG A 331 -3.86 -17.34 3.57
C ARG A 331 -4.91 -18.25 4.22
N SER A 332 -5.49 -19.15 3.44
CA SER A 332 -5.85 -20.45 4.01
C SER A 332 -4.52 -21.14 4.37
N LEU A 333 -4.43 -21.56 5.64
CA LEU A 333 -3.32 -22.27 6.28
C LEU A 333 -2.68 -23.35 5.39
#